data_AF-D6WS43-F1
#
_entry.id   AF-D6WS43-F1
#
_cell.length_a   1.000
_cell.length_b   1.000
_cell.length_c   1.000
_cell.angle_alpha   90.00
_cell.angle_beta   90.00
_cell.angle_gamma   90.00
#
_symmetry.space_group_name_H-M   'P 1'
#
loop_
_entity.id
_entity.type
_entity.pdbx_description
1 polymer ?
#
loop_
_entity_poly.entity_id
_entity_poly.type
_entity_poly.pdbx_seq_one_letter_code
_entity_poly.pdbx_strand_id
1 'polypeptide(L)'
;MNFVCVIFILVAIIGAHGLSEQQTEKLNQLSKECRALTGVSQETITNARNGNFEEDPKLKLQVLCIGKKVGIMNESSQIDENVLKAKLRKVSDNDEEVNKIYNKCAVKKPAPEETAFETIKCVMKNKPKFSPVE
;
A
#
# COMPACT_ATOMS: atom_id res chain seq x y z
N MET A 1 13.98 49.73 -27.05
CA MET A 1 13.71 50.40 -25.76
C MET A 1 12.24 50.17 -25.45
N ASN A 2 11.77 49.22 -24.64
CA ASN A 2 12.38 48.47 -23.55
C ASN A 2 11.81 47.05 -23.48
N PHE A 3 12.68 46.13 -23.07
CA PHE A 3 12.40 44.79 -22.61
C PHE A 3 11.37 44.80 -21.46
N VAL A 4 10.34 43.95 -21.52
CA VAL A 4 9.92 43.15 -20.35
C VAL A 4 9.39 41.81 -20.86
N CYS A 5 10.22 40.79 -20.75
CA CYS A 5 9.83 39.38 -20.82
C CYS A 5 8.94 39.04 -19.63
N VAL A 6 7.64 38.89 -19.84
CA VAL A 6 6.78 38.20 -18.87
C VAL A 6 6.58 36.78 -19.38
N ILE A 7 7.59 35.95 -19.14
CA ILE A 7 7.48 34.50 -19.25
C ILE A 7 6.53 34.09 -18.12
N PHE A 8 5.27 33.85 -18.46
CA PHE A 8 4.36 33.09 -17.62
C PHE A 8 4.91 31.67 -17.53
N ILE A 9 5.79 31.43 -16.56
CA ILE A 9 6.17 30.09 -16.14
C ILE A 9 4.90 29.49 -15.54
N LEU A 10 4.14 28.78 -16.38
CA LEU A 10 3.27 27.70 -15.96
C LEU A 10 4.17 26.71 -15.23
N VAL A 11 4.31 26.89 -13.92
CA VAL A 11 4.81 25.85 -13.04
C VAL A 11 3.77 24.75 -13.13
N ALA A 12 3.99 23.82 -14.05
CA ALA A 12 3.36 22.53 -14.02
C ALA A 12 3.80 21.90 -12.70
N ILE A 13 3.00 22.12 -11.65
CA ILE A 13 3.05 21.29 -10.46
C ILE A 13 2.59 19.93 -10.97
N ILE A 14 3.57 19.15 -11.43
CA ILE A 14 3.42 17.71 -11.50
C ILE A 14 3.24 17.32 -10.05
N GLY A 15 1.99 17.34 -9.58
CA GLY A 15 1.65 16.74 -8.31
C GLY A 15 2.03 15.29 -8.45
N ALA A 16 3.19 14.90 -7.93
CA ALA A 16 3.40 13.52 -7.58
C ALA A 16 2.38 13.28 -6.47
N HIS A 17 1.20 12.75 -6.82
CA HIS A 17 0.18 12.31 -5.89
C HIS A 17 0.70 11.04 -5.18
N GLY A 18 1.83 11.16 -4.47
CA GLY A 18 2.41 10.14 -3.61
C GLY A 18 1.79 10.21 -2.21
N LEU A 19 2.18 9.27 -1.36
CA LEU A 19 1.83 9.29 0.07
C LEU A 19 2.24 10.65 0.68
N SER A 20 1.43 11.16 1.61
CA SER A 20 1.81 12.29 2.44
C SER A 20 3.08 11.96 3.26
N GLU A 21 3.80 13.00 3.71
CA GLU A 21 5.00 12.82 4.53
C GLU A 21 4.71 11.98 5.78
N GLN A 22 3.59 12.26 6.45
CA GLN A 22 3.13 11.53 7.64
C GLN A 22 2.83 10.05 7.34
N GLN A 23 2.18 9.76 6.21
CA GLN A 23 1.91 8.38 5.78
C GLN A 23 3.20 7.63 5.47
N THR A 24 4.14 8.31 4.80
CA THR A 24 5.45 7.76 4.46
C THR A 24 6.24 7.41 5.71
N GLU A 25 6.28 8.32 6.69
CA GLU A 25 6.97 8.10 7.97
C GLU A 25 6.37 6.91 8.75
N LYS A 26 5.03 6.87 8.88
CA LYS A 26 4.33 5.77 9.55
C LYS A 26 4.59 4.43 8.86
N LEU A 27 4.53 4.38 7.52
CA LEU A 27 4.84 3.15 6.77
C LEU A 27 6.30 2.74 6.93
N ASN A 28 7.23 3.69 6.99
CA ASN A 28 8.65 3.41 7.21
C ASN A 28 8.93 2.87 8.62
N GLN A 29 8.29 3.44 9.65
CA GLN A 29 8.41 2.95 11.01
C GLN A 29 7.91 1.50 11.13
N LEU A 30 6.68 1.23 10.68
CA LEU A 30 6.10 -0.11 10.72
C LEU A 30 6.93 -1.12 9.89
N SER A 31 7.40 -0.69 8.73
CA SER A 31 8.23 -1.55 7.88
C SER A 31 9.58 -1.87 8.54
N LYS A 32 10.20 -0.91 9.24
CA LYS A 32 11.44 -1.14 10.01
C LYS A 32 11.21 -2.14 11.15
N GLU A 33 10.13 -1.99 11.90
CA GLU A 33 9.76 -2.92 12.99
C GLU A 33 9.53 -4.33 12.45
N CYS A 34 8.71 -4.47 11.40
CA CYS A 34 8.44 -5.78 10.80
C CYS A 34 9.69 -6.40 10.17
N ARG A 35 10.56 -5.59 9.55
CA ARG A 35 11.80 -6.08 8.93
C ARG A 35 12.74 -6.67 9.96
N ALA A 36 12.78 -6.10 11.17
CA ALA A 36 13.56 -6.64 12.28
C ALA A 36 13.07 -8.03 12.72
N LEU A 37 11.79 -8.34 12.54
CA LEU A 37 11.21 -9.65 12.88
C LEU A 37 11.36 -10.67 11.74
N THR A 38 11.23 -10.23 10.50
CA THR A 38 11.16 -11.13 9.32
C THR A 38 12.52 -11.36 8.66
N GLY A 39 13.46 -10.43 8.83
CA GLY A 39 14.76 -10.47 8.18
C GLY A 39 14.70 -10.32 6.65
N VAL A 40 13.61 -9.77 6.10
CA VAL A 40 13.51 -9.44 4.68
C VAL A 40 14.51 -8.33 4.32
N SER A 41 15.05 -8.37 3.10
CA SER A 41 16.00 -7.35 2.65
C SER A 41 15.30 -5.99 2.43
N GLN A 42 16.05 -4.89 2.55
CA GLN A 42 15.50 -3.58 2.20
C GLN A 42 15.17 -3.47 0.72
N GLU A 43 15.96 -4.12 -0.14
CA GLU A 43 15.77 -4.14 -1.58
C GLU A 43 14.44 -4.80 -1.96
N THR A 44 14.16 -5.99 -1.43
CA THR A 44 12.90 -6.71 -1.63
C THR A 44 11.69 -5.89 -1.16
N ILE A 45 11.81 -5.15 -0.04
CA ILE A 45 10.76 -4.22 0.41
C ILE A 45 10.56 -3.07 -0.60
N THR A 46 11.65 -2.46 -1.06
CA THR A 46 11.61 -1.35 -2.01
C THR A 46 10.99 -1.79 -3.34
N ASN A 47 11.35 -2.96 -3.84
CA ASN A 47 10.77 -3.56 -5.03
C ASN A 47 9.26 -3.75 -4.87
N ALA A 48 8.81 -4.33 -3.75
CA ALA A 48 7.39 -4.53 -3.48
C ALA A 48 6.61 -3.20 -3.41
N ARG A 49 7.17 -2.17 -2.80
CA ARG A 49 6.56 -0.81 -2.75
C ARG A 49 6.42 -0.19 -4.14
N ASN A 50 7.30 -0.53 -5.07
CA ASN A 50 7.24 -0.10 -6.46
C ASN A 50 6.36 -1.01 -7.34
N GLY A 51 5.63 -1.97 -6.74
CA GLY A 51 4.75 -2.89 -7.45
C GLY A 51 5.42 -4.19 -7.92
N ASN A 52 6.71 -4.36 -7.67
CA ASN A 52 7.47 -5.56 -8.01
C ASN A 52 7.47 -6.54 -6.82
N PHE A 53 6.40 -7.34 -6.72
CA PHE A 53 6.23 -8.33 -5.67
C PHE A 53 6.94 -9.64 -6.02
N GLU A 54 8.11 -9.84 -5.42
CA GLU A 54 8.84 -11.11 -5.44
C GLU A 54 8.12 -12.17 -4.59
N GLU A 55 8.13 -13.43 -5.01
CA GLU A 55 7.58 -14.56 -4.24
C GLU A 55 8.54 -14.99 -3.11
N ASP A 56 8.99 -14.03 -2.30
CA ASP A 56 9.92 -14.24 -1.19
C ASP A 56 9.14 -14.55 0.11
N PRO A 57 9.40 -15.68 0.80
CA PRO A 57 8.69 -16.03 2.03
C PRO A 57 8.80 -14.98 3.15
N LYS A 58 9.93 -14.29 3.28
CA LYS A 58 10.13 -13.23 4.27
C LYS A 58 9.36 -11.97 3.88
N LEU A 59 9.20 -11.68 2.58
CA LEU A 59 8.32 -10.60 2.12
C LEU A 59 6.86 -10.91 2.47
N LYS A 60 6.40 -12.15 2.33
CA LYS A 60 5.03 -12.53 2.74
C LYS A 60 4.81 -12.30 4.23
N LEU A 61 5.76 -12.72 5.06
CA LEU A 61 5.75 -12.44 6.51
C LEU A 61 5.80 -10.93 6.81
N GLN A 62 6.56 -10.16 6.03
CA GLN A 62 6.63 -8.69 6.16
C GLN A 62 5.26 -8.06 5.93
N VAL A 63 4.59 -8.46 4.84
CA VAL A 63 3.25 -7.96 4.50
C VAL A 63 2.23 -8.36 5.56
N LEU A 64 2.28 -9.60 6.07
CA LEU A 64 1.41 -10.05 7.16
C LEU A 64 1.62 -9.21 8.43
N CYS A 65 2.88 -8.97 8.82
CA CYS A 65 3.21 -8.17 10.00
C CYS A 65 2.66 -6.75 9.90
N ILE A 66 2.86 -6.09 8.75
CA ILE A 66 2.32 -4.75 8.50
C ILE A 66 0.78 -4.81 8.51
N GLY A 67 0.19 -5.78 7.81
CA GLY A 67 -1.25 -6.00 7.74
C GLY A 67 -1.91 -6.13 9.11
N LYS A 68 -1.27 -6.83 10.05
CA LYS A 68 -1.72 -6.92 11.44
C LYS A 68 -1.63 -5.58 12.17
N LYS A 69 -0.50 -4.87 12.06
CA LYS A 69 -0.30 -3.58 12.72
C LYS A 69 -1.25 -2.48 12.25
N VAL A 70 -1.73 -2.56 11.00
CA VAL A 70 -2.68 -1.59 10.42
C VAL A 70 -4.13 -2.08 10.43
N GLY A 71 -4.38 -3.26 10.99
CA GLY A 71 -5.73 -3.84 11.16
C GLY A 71 -6.34 -4.48 9.90
N ILE A 72 -5.64 -4.55 8.77
CA ILE A 72 -6.13 -5.27 7.57
C ILE A 72 -6.23 -6.77 7.86
N MET A 73 -5.30 -7.30 8.66
CA MET A 73 -5.33 -8.68 9.13
C MET A 73 -5.68 -8.67 10.62
N ASN A 74 -6.77 -9.31 11.01
CA ASN A 74 -7.21 -9.39 12.41
C ASN A 74 -6.35 -10.38 13.24
N GLU A 75 -6.66 -10.52 14.53
CA GLU A 75 -5.92 -11.41 15.45
C GLU A 75 -5.97 -12.89 15.00
N SER A 76 -7.11 -13.31 14.44
CA SER A 76 -7.30 -14.62 13.81
C SER A 76 -6.58 -14.76 12.46
N SER A 77 -5.80 -13.76 12.07
CA SER A 77 -5.05 -13.68 10.81
C SER A 77 -5.94 -13.85 9.57
N GLN A 78 -7.16 -13.32 9.64
CA GLN A 78 -8.10 -13.19 8.53
C GLN A 78 -8.20 -11.73 8.11
N ILE A 79 -8.66 -11.49 6.88
CA ILE A 79 -8.87 -10.13 6.37
C ILE A 79 -10.02 -9.49 7.15
N ASP A 80 -9.80 -8.30 7.68
CA ASP A 80 -10.86 -7.44 8.22
C ASP A 80 -11.49 -6.65 7.08
N GLU A 81 -12.73 -7.03 6.73
CA GLU A 81 -13.50 -6.40 5.65
C GLU A 81 -13.66 -4.89 5.83
N ASN A 82 -14.03 -4.48 7.04
CA ASN A 82 -14.35 -3.10 7.33
C ASN A 82 -13.11 -2.23 7.21
N VAL A 83 -11.98 -2.69 7.74
CA VAL A 83 -10.71 -1.97 7.67
C VAL A 83 -10.20 -1.92 6.24
N LEU A 84 -10.22 -3.03 5.49
CA LEU A 84 -9.74 -3.02 4.10
C LEU A 84 -10.60 -2.12 3.20
N LYS A 85 -11.93 -2.17 3.32
CA LYS A 85 -12.83 -1.27 2.59
C LYS A 85 -12.66 0.19 2.99
N ALA A 86 -12.48 0.49 4.29
CA ALA A 86 -12.22 1.85 4.76
C ALA A 86 -10.93 2.43 4.17
N LYS A 87 -9.86 1.63 4.06
CA LYS A 87 -8.61 2.05 3.41
C LYS A 87 -8.75 2.21 1.90
N LEU A 88 -9.48 1.32 1.22
CA LEU A 88 -9.78 1.46 -0.21
C LEU A 88 -10.54 2.76 -0.52
N ARG A 89 -11.45 3.20 0.38
CA ARG A 89 -12.18 4.46 0.24
C ARG A 89 -11.29 5.70 0.31
N LYS A 90 -10.06 5.61 0.82
CA LYS A 90 -9.10 6.73 0.78
C LYS A 90 -8.59 7.01 -0.63
N VAL A 91 -8.73 6.05 -1.54
CA VAL A 91 -8.26 6.13 -2.93
C VAL A 91 -9.37 5.81 -3.95
N SER A 92 -10.62 5.78 -3.51
CA SER A 92 -11.78 5.40 -4.32
C SER A 92 -13.08 5.89 -3.68
N ASP A 93 -13.68 6.94 -4.23
CA ASP A 93 -14.96 7.50 -3.72
C ASP A 93 -16.20 6.69 -4.14
N ASN A 94 -16.04 5.73 -5.07
CA ASN A 94 -17.11 4.87 -5.55
C ASN A 94 -17.19 3.56 -4.74
N ASP A 95 -18.26 3.39 -3.96
CA ASP A 95 -18.51 2.18 -3.15
C ASP A 95 -18.66 0.90 -3.99
N GLU A 96 -19.21 0.97 -5.20
CA GLU A 96 -19.29 -0.17 -6.11
C GLU A 96 -17.89 -0.64 -6.52
N GLU A 97 -17.00 0.31 -6.83
CA GLU A 97 -15.61 0.01 -7.17
C GLU A 97 -14.84 -0.56 -5.97
N VAL A 98 -15.05 -0.01 -4.77
CA VAL A 98 -14.47 -0.52 -3.51
C VAL A 98 -14.90 -1.97 -3.28
N ASN A 99 -16.19 -2.26 -3.38
CA ASN A 99 -16.73 -3.61 -3.22
C ASN A 99 -16.21 -4.57 -4.29
N LYS A 100 -16.10 -4.11 -5.55
CA LYS A 100 -15.54 -4.89 -6.66
C LYS A 100 -14.09 -5.28 -6.39
N ILE A 101 -13.26 -4.35 -5.92
CA ILE A 101 -11.85 -4.61 -5.60
C ILE A 101 -11.73 -5.52 -4.39
N TYR A 102 -12.50 -5.27 -3.33
CA TYR A 102 -12.52 -6.12 -2.15
C TYR A 102 -12.85 -7.57 -2.53
N ASN A 103 -13.97 -7.80 -3.22
CA ASN A 103 -14.40 -9.14 -3.62
C ASN A 103 -13.38 -9.84 -4.53
N LYS A 104 -12.67 -9.08 -5.37
CA LYS A 104 -11.63 -9.60 -6.26
C LYS A 104 -10.35 -9.97 -5.52
N CYS A 105 -9.93 -9.16 -4.54
CA CYS A 105 -8.60 -9.23 -3.95
C CYS A 105 -8.56 -9.90 -2.58
N ALA A 106 -9.64 -9.84 -1.78
CA ALA A 106 -9.70 -10.39 -0.44
C ALA A 106 -9.97 -11.91 -0.44
N VAL A 107 -9.10 -12.66 -1.13
CA VAL A 107 -9.23 -14.12 -1.30
C VAL A 107 -8.39 -14.83 -0.26
N LYS A 108 -9.04 -15.55 0.66
CA LYS A 108 -8.37 -16.39 1.66
C LYS A 108 -7.51 -17.45 0.99
N LYS A 109 -6.26 -17.56 1.45
CA LYS A 109 -5.29 -18.60 1.08
C LYS A 109 -5.08 -19.55 2.27
N PRO A 110 -4.45 -20.73 2.08
CA PRO A 110 -4.21 -21.68 3.17
C PRO A 110 -3.36 -21.07 4.31
N ALA A 111 -2.35 -20.26 3.95
CA ALA A 111 -1.51 -19.59 4.92
C ALA A 111 -1.91 -18.10 5.07
N PRO A 112 -1.87 -17.54 6.30
CA PRO A 112 -2.22 -16.15 6.51
C PRO A 112 -1.30 -15.15 5.80
N GLU A 113 -0.01 -15.45 5.70
CA GLU A 113 0.98 -14.63 5.00
C GLU A 113 0.75 -14.61 3.49
N GLU A 114 0.32 -15.73 2.91
CA GLU A 114 -0.12 -15.81 1.52
C GLU A 114 -1.39 -14.98 1.30
N THR A 115 -2.33 -15.05 2.24
CA THR A 115 -3.56 -14.25 2.19
C THR A 115 -3.24 -12.76 2.19
N ALA A 116 -2.41 -12.30 3.13
CA ALA A 116 -2.02 -10.90 3.25
C ALA A 116 -1.26 -10.43 2.00
N PHE A 117 -0.28 -11.21 1.56
CA PHE A 117 0.55 -10.90 0.40
C PHE A 117 -0.27 -10.77 -0.88
N GLU A 118 -1.07 -11.79 -1.21
CA GLU A 118 -1.90 -11.79 -2.42
C GLU A 118 -2.97 -10.69 -2.40
N THR A 119 -3.55 -10.42 -1.23
CA THR A 119 -4.52 -9.33 -1.07
C THR A 119 -3.88 -7.97 -1.38
N ILE A 120 -2.74 -7.64 -0.76
CA ILE A 120 -2.08 -6.35 -0.95
C ILE A 120 -1.54 -6.20 -2.38
N LYS A 121 -0.92 -7.24 -2.93
CA LYS A 121 -0.45 -7.28 -4.33
C LYS A 121 -1.60 -7.03 -5.30
N CYS A 122 -2.75 -7.69 -5.11
CA CYS A 122 -3.94 -7.47 -5.92
C CYS A 122 -4.50 -6.06 -5.77
N VAL A 123 -4.62 -5.55 -4.54
CA VAL A 123 -5.13 -4.19 -4.28
C VAL A 123 -4.25 -3.14 -4.95
N MET A 124 -2.93 -3.19 -4.75
CA MET A 124 -2.00 -2.23 -5.37
C MET A 124 -2.02 -2.28 -6.89
N LYS A 125 -2.23 -3.47 -7.48
CA LYS A 125 -2.40 -3.61 -8.94
C LYS A 125 -3.67 -2.91 -9.47
N ASN A 126 -4.77 -2.92 -8.71
CA ASN A 126 -6.03 -2.27 -9.13
C ASN A 126 -6.12 -0.80 -8.67
N LYS A 127 -5.41 -0.43 -7.60
CA LYS A 127 -5.33 0.92 -7.03
C LYS A 127 -3.87 1.27 -6.72
N PRO A 128 -3.09 1.74 -7.71
CA PRO A 128 -1.66 2.04 -7.52
C PRO A 128 -1.36 3.13 -6.48
N LYS A 129 -2.35 3.96 -6.13
CA LYS A 129 -2.23 4.98 -5.07
C LYS A 129 -2.54 4.44 -3.66
N PHE A 130 -2.99 3.19 -3.55
CA PHE A 130 -3.34 2.59 -2.26
C PHE A 130 -2.13 2.52 -1.32
N SER A 131 -2.35 2.88 -0.06
CA SER A 131 -1.38 2.73 1.01
C SER A 131 -1.99 2.01 2.21
N PRO A 132 -1.34 0.98 2.78
CA PRO A 132 -1.90 0.22 3.89
C PRO A 132 -1.94 0.99 5.22
N VAL A 133 -1.28 2.16 5.33
CA VAL A 133 -1.21 2.94 6.58
C VAL A 133 -2.17 4.11 6.67
N GLU A 134 -2.93 4.37 5.61
CA GLU A 134 -4.00 5.39 5.55
C GLU A 134 -5.24 5.05 6.39
#